data_AF-A0A2N0MC65-F1
#
_entry.id   AF-A0A2N0MC65-F1
#
_cell.length_a   1.000
_cell.length_b   1.000
_cell.length_c   1.000
_cell.angle_alpha   90.00
_cell.angle_beta   90.00
_cell.angle_gamma   90.00
#
_symmetry.space_group_name_H-M   'P 1'
#
loop_
_entity.id
_entity.type
_entity.pdbx_description
1 polymer ?
#
loop_
_entity_poly.entity_id
_entity_poly.type
_entity_poly.pdbx_seq_one_letter_code
_entity_poly.pdbx_strand_id
1 'polypeptide(L)'
;MGESGEEPRLVDAVWPAIVNEEKFQAVQRLMADKGQTHGSGASSIQHVYSLSRLVHCKRCGGKMDGESATGRLGSKYFCYRCGECLMRVAAHEVEDAIMDRLQLLAEDPELLDRLTAETNRKLQLDRPRMEREIAGLEKDLKEVKAMADILLDELISMDQQAGRSLVKNKLNDLGQQQMDLDHGLEEVQQELDRLDRETVDSELVQAALGQVKELFGALKP
;
A
#
# COMPACT_ATOMS: atom_id res chain seq x y z
N MET A 1 -14.49 16.31 62.99
CA MET A 1 -13.93 15.22 62.17
C MET A 1 -13.77 15.77 60.77
N GLY A 2 -12.55 16.12 60.37
CA GLY A 2 -12.24 16.65 59.05
C GLY A 2 -11.21 15.76 58.40
N GLU A 3 -11.60 15.08 57.33
CA GLU A 3 -10.69 14.30 56.50
C GLU A 3 -10.02 15.26 55.50
N SER A 4 -8.75 15.56 55.75
CA SER A 4 -7.87 16.25 54.82
C SER A 4 -7.48 15.28 53.70
N GLY A 5 -8.03 15.47 52.50
CA GLY A 5 -7.60 14.74 51.30
C GLY A 5 -6.19 15.18 50.91
N GLU A 6 -5.23 14.25 50.92
CA GLU A 6 -3.86 14.51 50.46
C GLU A 6 -3.82 14.74 48.95
N GLU A 7 -3.11 15.80 48.52
CA GLU A 7 -2.88 16.09 47.11
C GLU A 7 -1.93 15.06 46.47
N PRO A 8 -2.20 14.61 45.24
CA PRO A 8 -1.36 13.63 44.55
C PRO A 8 0.02 14.21 44.26
N ARG A 9 1.07 13.54 44.75
CA ARG A 9 2.47 13.90 44.51
C ARG A 9 3.06 13.04 43.40
N LEU A 10 3.66 13.68 42.41
CA LEU A 10 4.49 13.00 41.41
C LEU A 10 5.81 12.55 42.06
N VAL A 11 6.16 11.28 41.87
CA VAL A 11 7.38 10.66 42.37
C VAL A 11 8.10 9.97 41.23
N ASP A 12 9.43 9.96 41.30
CA ASP A 12 10.26 9.29 40.31
C ASP A 12 10.08 7.77 40.41
N ALA A 13 9.98 7.12 39.26
CA ALA A 13 9.87 5.68 39.17
C ALA A 13 11.20 5.00 39.53
N VAL A 14 11.12 3.88 40.26
CA VAL A 14 12.27 3.03 40.62
C VAL A 14 12.61 1.99 39.55
N TRP A 15 11.90 1.99 38.41
CA TRP A 15 12.12 1.09 37.29
C TRP A 15 12.62 1.84 36.05
N PRO A 16 13.38 1.16 35.17
CA PRO A 16 13.88 1.76 33.94
C PRO A 16 12.73 2.19 33.03
N ALA A 17 12.91 3.33 32.37
CA ALA A 17 11.94 3.89 31.45
C ALA A 17 11.76 2.97 30.23
N ILE A 18 10.51 2.70 29.86
CA ILE A 18 10.16 1.89 28.68
C ILE A 18 10.47 2.66 27.38
N VAL A 19 10.38 3.99 27.44
CA VAL A 19 10.59 4.90 26.31
C VAL A 19 11.53 6.01 26.78
N ASN A 20 12.38 6.51 25.88
CA ASN A 20 13.23 7.64 26.21
C ASN A 20 12.41 8.94 26.42
N GLU A 21 12.94 9.82 27.26
CA GLU A 21 12.25 11.05 27.65
C GLU A 21 11.99 11.97 26.44
N GLU A 22 12.93 12.03 25.50
CA GLU A 22 12.79 12.84 24.28
C GLU A 22 11.59 12.42 23.44
N LYS A 23 11.37 11.11 23.23
CA LYS A 23 10.22 10.59 22.48
C LYS A 23 8.93 10.77 23.26
N PHE A 24 8.95 10.59 24.58
CA PHE A 24 7.78 10.85 25.43
C PHE A 24 7.34 12.33 25.32
N GLN A 25 8.27 13.26 25.48
CA GLN A 25 7.98 14.70 25.35
C GLN A 25 7.59 15.11 23.93
N ALA A 26 8.14 14.47 22.89
CA ALA A 26 7.72 14.70 21.51
C ALA A 26 6.26 14.30 21.28
N VAL A 27 5.82 13.16 21.84
CA VAL A 27 4.42 12.72 21.77
C VAL A 27 3.50 13.64 22.57
N GLN A 28 3.88 14.05 23.78
CA GLN A 28 3.09 15.00 24.57
C GLN A 28 2.90 16.33 23.84
N ARG A 29 3.94 16.84 23.16
CA ARG A 29 3.84 18.03 22.31
C ARG A 29 2.88 17.82 21.14
N LEU A 30 2.95 16.69 20.45
CA LEU A 30 2.01 16.35 19.36
C LEU A 30 0.56 16.23 19.85
N MET A 31 0.34 15.66 21.04
CA MET A 31 -0.99 15.54 21.65
C MET A 31 -1.53 16.89 22.10
N ALA A 32 -0.70 17.76 22.67
CA ALA A 32 -1.08 19.12 23.04
C ALA A 32 -1.42 19.98 21.82
N ASP A 33 -0.63 19.86 20.74
CA ASP A 33 -0.85 20.59 19.48
C ASP A 33 -2.16 20.14 18.80
N LYS A 34 -2.42 18.82 18.79
CA LYS A 34 -3.71 18.25 18.34
C LYS A 34 -4.88 18.51 19.30
N GLY A 35 -4.61 18.77 20.58
CA GLY A 35 -5.61 19.08 21.59
C GLY A 35 -6.14 20.51 21.51
N GLN A 36 -5.38 21.43 20.90
CA GLN A 36 -5.80 22.83 20.70
C GLN A 36 -6.62 23.05 19.43
N THR A 37 -6.58 22.13 18.47
CA THR A 37 -7.57 22.08 17.39
C THR A 37 -8.90 21.58 17.95
N HIS A 38 -9.84 22.52 18.17
CA HIS A 38 -11.21 22.29 18.63
C HIS A 38 -11.91 21.07 17.99
N GLY A 39 -11.74 19.92 18.62
CA GLY A 39 -12.45 18.67 18.35
C GLY A 39 -12.72 17.90 19.64
N SER A 40 -12.86 18.62 20.76
CA SER A 40 -13.20 18.06 22.07
C SER A 40 -14.67 17.67 22.08
N GLY A 41 -14.90 16.40 21.78
CA GLY A 41 -16.19 15.76 21.85
C GLY A 41 -16.15 14.60 20.89
N ALA A 42 -16.15 13.39 21.43
CA ALA A 42 -16.61 12.22 20.71
C ALA A 42 -18.04 12.53 20.22
N SER A 43 -18.17 13.18 19.08
CA SER A 43 -19.46 13.37 18.44
C SER A 43 -19.82 11.98 17.96
N SER A 44 -20.76 11.35 18.65
CA SER A 44 -21.14 9.94 18.55
C SER A 44 -21.74 9.53 17.19
N ILE A 45 -21.59 10.37 16.17
CA ILE A 45 -22.06 10.13 14.80
C ILE A 45 -21.02 10.79 13.89
N GLN A 46 -19.95 10.06 13.57
CA GLN A 46 -19.00 10.43 12.52
C GLN A 46 -19.38 9.64 11.28
N HIS A 47 -20.15 10.27 10.39
CA HIS A 47 -20.37 9.69 9.06
C HIS A 47 -19.03 9.44 8.39
N VAL A 48 -18.77 8.19 8.00
CA VAL A 48 -17.52 7.82 7.34
C VAL A 48 -17.65 8.16 5.86
N TYR A 49 -17.00 9.24 5.43
CA TYR A 49 -17.04 9.69 4.04
C TYR A 49 -16.08 8.89 3.15
N SER A 50 -16.37 7.60 2.95
CA SER A 50 -15.54 6.66 2.17
C SER A 50 -15.33 7.08 0.72
N LEU A 51 -16.24 7.88 0.14
CA LEU A 51 -16.14 8.37 -1.24
C LEU A 51 -15.50 9.76 -1.37
N SER A 52 -14.96 10.32 -0.28
CA SER A 52 -14.24 11.59 -0.34
C SER A 52 -13.12 11.50 -1.38
N ARG A 53 -13.00 12.53 -2.21
CA ARG A 53 -12.00 12.65 -3.28
C ARG A 53 -12.15 11.66 -4.44
N LEU A 54 -13.10 10.72 -4.38
CA LEU A 54 -13.53 9.88 -5.50
C LEU A 54 -14.66 10.56 -6.29
N VAL A 55 -15.51 11.33 -5.62
CA VAL A 55 -16.55 12.14 -6.25
C VAL A 55 -15.93 13.41 -6.85
N HIS A 56 -16.25 13.69 -8.12
CA HIS A 56 -15.74 14.84 -8.85
C HIS A 56 -16.89 15.79 -9.23
N CYS A 57 -16.66 17.09 -9.07
CA CYS A 57 -17.63 18.11 -9.46
C CYS A 57 -17.70 18.23 -10.99
N LYS A 58 -18.88 18.02 -11.58
CA LYS A 58 -19.06 18.15 -13.04
C LYS A 58 -18.74 19.55 -13.59
N ARG A 59 -18.85 20.59 -12.76
CA ARG A 59 -18.67 21.99 -13.20
C ARG A 59 -17.20 22.38 -13.37
N CYS A 60 -16.33 22.01 -12.42
CA CYS A 60 -14.91 22.38 -12.45
C CYS A 60 -13.95 21.18 -12.55
N GLY A 61 -14.45 19.94 -12.43
CA GLY A 61 -13.63 18.73 -12.36
C GLY A 61 -12.94 18.51 -11.01
N GLY A 62 -13.06 19.46 -10.07
CA GLY A 62 -12.44 19.38 -8.75
C GLY A 62 -12.99 18.22 -7.91
N LYS A 63 -12.11 17.65 -7.08
CA LYS A 63 -12.45 16.61 -6.10
C LYS A 63 -13.39 17.18 -5.02
N MET A 64 -14.33 16.36 -4.57
CA MET A 64 -15.29 16.74 -3.53
C MET A 64 -14.95 16.03 -2.21
N ASP A 65 -15.05 16.75 -1.10
CA ASP A 65 -14.75 16.26 0.23
C ASP A 65 -16.03 16.16 1.08
N GLY A 66 -16.04 15.24 2.04
CA GLY A 66 -17.13 15.09 2.99
C GLY A 66 -17.26 16.27 3.94
N GLU A 67 -18.46 16.80 4.09
CA GLU A 67 -18.78 17.90 5.01
C GLU A 67 -20.12 17.61 5.71
N SER A 68 -20.14 17.80 7.04
CA SER A 68 -21.38 17.78 7.81
C SER A 68 -21.90 19.19 8.05
N ALA A 69 -23.18 19.42 7.77
CA ALA A 69 -23.88 20.65 8.12
C ALA A 69 -24.89 20.39 9.25
N THR A 70 -25.03 21.33 10.18
CA THR A 70 -26.06 21.25 11.23
C THR A 70 -27.18 22.22 10.89
N GLY A 71 -28.41 21.70 10.76
CA GLY A 71 -29.61 22.50 10.50
C GLY A 71 -30.06 23.29 11.74
N ARG A 72 -31.00 24.22 11.53
CA ARG A 72 -31.54 25.08 12.61
C ARG A 72 -32.18 24.31 13.77
N LEU A 73 -32.70 23.11 13.51
CA LEU A 73 -33.31 22.21 14.50
C LEU A 73 -32.30 21.26 15.17
N GLY A 74 -30.99 21.42 14.92
CA GLY A 74 -29.95 20.54 15.46
C GLY A 74 -29.73 19.24 14.69
N SER A 75 -30.52 18.96 13.63
CA SER A 75 -30.30 17.80 12.76
C SER A 75 -29.01 17.93 11.97
N LYS A 76 -28.17 16.90 11.98
CA LYS A 76 -26.96 16.83 11.14
C LYS A 76 -27.31 16.29 9.74
N TYR A 77 -26.72 16.91 8.73
CA TYR A 77 -26.81 16.50 7.33
C TYR A 77 -25.40 16.22 6.81
N PHE A 78 -25.23 15.10 6.13
CA PHE A 78 -23.94 14.71 5.54
C PHE A 78 -23.98 14.98 4.03
N CYS A 79 -22.94 15.65 3.52
CA CYS A 79 -22.87 16.02 2.11
C CYS A 79 -21.44 15.93 1.57
N TYR A 80 -21.32 15.77 0.26
CA TYR A 80 -20.06 16.00 -0.45
C TYR A 80 -20.05 17.44 -0.97
N ARG A 81 -18.99 18.18 -0.66
CA ARG A 81 -18.82 19.57 -1.05
C ARG A 81 -17.64 19.74 -2.00
N CYS A 82 -17.85 20.51 -3.06
CA CYS A 82 -16.76 20.99 -3.91
C CYS A 82 -16.09 22.21 -3.26
N GLY A 83 -14.77 22.19 -3.09
CA GLY A 83 -14.02 23.30 -2.49
C GLY A 83 -14.07 24.59 -3.32
N GLU A 84 -14.07 24.48 -4.65
CA GLU A 84 -14.06 25.65 -5.55
C GLU A 84 -15.45 26.19 -5.83
N CYS A 85 -16.38 25.32 -6.25
CA CYS A 85 -17.73 25.73 -6.66
C CYS A 85 -18.70 25.87 -5.48
N LEU A 86 -18.32 25.42 -4.28
CA LEU A 86 -19.16 25.36 -3.06
C LEU A 86 -20.48 24.57 -3.24
N MET A 87 -20.59 23.81 -4.33
CA MET A 87 -21.72 22.92 -4.61
C MET A 87 -21.72 21.78 -3.60
N ARG A 88 -22.91 21.42 -3.12
CA ARG A 88 -23.13 20.34 -2.17
C ARG A 88 -24.11 19.33 -2.73
N VAL A 89 -23.84 18.05 -2.50
CA VAL A 89 -24.73 16.93 -2.86
C VAL A 89 -24.89 16.07 -1.61
N ALA A 90 -26.10 15.59 -1.34
CA ALA A 90 -26.37 14.78 -0.16
C ALA A 90 -25.57 13.48 -0.22
N ALA A 91 -24.90 13.11 0.87
CA ALA A 91 -24.03 11.93 0.90
C ALA A 91 -24.82 10.65 0.62
N HIS A 92 -25.98 10.47 1.28
CA HIS A 92 -26.82 9.29 1.08
C HIS A 92 -27.26 9.09 -0.38
N GLU A 93 -27.63 10.15 -1.11
CA GLU A 93 -28.04 10.03 -2.52
C GLU A 93 -26.89 9.53 -3.41
N VAL A 94 -25.67 10.02 -3.18
CA VAL A 94 -24.49 9.63 -3.94
C VAL A 94 -24.04 8.22 -3.57
N GLU A 95 -24.00 7.93 -2.27
CA GLU A 95 -23.58 6.65 -1.74
C GLU A 95 -24.52 5.54 -2.16
N ASP A 96 -25.83 5.70 -1.95
CA ASP A 96 -26.83 4.68 -2.31
C ASP A 96 -26.85 4.43 -3.82
N ALA A 97 -26.76 5.49 -4.65
CA ALA A 97 -26.69 5.34 -6.10
C ALA A 97 -25.43 4.57 -6.56
N ILE A 98 -24.29 4.79 -5.91
CA ILE A 98 -23.05 4.05 -6.20
C ILE A 98 -23.17 2.60 -5.73
N MET A 99 -23.72 2.36 -4.53
CA MET A 99 -23.92 1.01 -4.02
C MET A 99 -24.84 0.20 -4.92
N ASP A 100 -25.98 0.76 -5.33
CA ASP A 100 -26.90 0.08 -6.24
C ASP A 100 -26.25 -0.19 -7.60
N ARG A 101 -25.41 0.72 -8.11
CA ARG A 101 -24.67 0.48 -9.34
C ARG A 101 -23.63 -0.63 -9.20
N LEU A 102 -22.93 -0.71 -8.07
CA LEU A 102 -21.97 -1.79 -7.78
C LEU A 102 -22.69 -3.15 -7.66
N GLN A 103 -23.89 -3.19 -7.09
CA GLN A 103 -24.71 -4.41 -7.05
C GLN A 103 -25.11 -4.88 -8.44
N LEU A 104 -25.56 -3.97 -9.31
CA LEU A 104 -25.88 -4.32 -10.70
C LEU A 104 -24.67 -4.86 -11.47
N LEU A 105 -23.46 -4.37 -11.15
CA LEU A 105 -22.23 -4.93 -11.72
C LEU A 105 -21.93 -6.34 -11.17
N ALA A 106 -22.22 -6.60 -9.89
CA ALA A 106 -22.02 -7.91 -9.27
C ALA A 106 -22.93 -9.00 -9.87
N GLU A 107 -24.11 -8.61 -10.36
CA GLU A 107 -25.12 -9.48 -10.96
C GLU A 107 -24.87 -9.81 -12.44
N ASP A 108 -23.84 -9.22 -13.06
CA ASP A 108 -23.48 -9.44 -14.47
C ASP A 108 -22.12 -10.15 -14.58
N PRO A 109 -22.10 -11.50 -14.56
CA PRO A 109 -20.86 -12.27 -14.65
C PRO A 109 -20.07 -12.01 -15.94
N GLU A 110 -20.76 -11.81 -17.06
CA GLU A 110 -20.11 -11.59 -18.36
C GLU A 110 -19.37 -10.25 -18.38
N LEU A 111 -19.97 -9.21 -17.80
CA LEU A 111 -19.31 -7.92 -17.64
C LEU A 111 -18.14 -8.00 -16.66
N LEU A 112 -18.27 -8.71 -15.55
CA LEU A 112 -17.18 -8.90 -14.58
C LEU A 112 -15.99 -9.62 -15.21
N ASP A 113 -16.24 -10.72 -15.94
CA ASP A 113 -15.20 -11.46 -16.65
C ASP A 113 -14.46 -10.58 -17.66
N ARG A 114 -15.19 -9.73 -18.39
CA ARG A 114 -14.57 -8.78 -19.33
C ARG A 114 -13.73 -7.73 -18.61
N LEU A 115 -14.21 -7.19 -17.48
CA LEU A 115 -13.50 -6.17 -16.71
C LEU A 115 -12.25 -6.74 -16.04
N THR A 116 -12.34 -7.94 -15.46
CA THR A 116 -11.20 -8.62 -14.84
C THR A 116 -10.19 -9.04 -15.89
N ALA A 117 -10.61 -9.58 -17.04
CA ALA A 117 -9.71 -9.92 -18.14
C ALA A 117 -8.95 -8.69 -18.65
N GLU A 118 -9.61 -7.56 -18.87
CA GLU A 118 -8.94 -6.34 -19.33
C GLU A 118 -8.04 -5.73 -18.24
N THR A 119 -8.41 -5.85 -16.96
CA THR A 119 -7.57 -5.41 -15.84
C THR A 119 -6.31 -6.26 -15.74
N ASN A 120 -6.45 -7.59 -15.76
CA ASN A 120 -5.33 -8.54 -15.75
C ASN A 120 -4.44 -8.35 -16.97
N ARG A 121 -5.01 -8.11 -18.16
CA ARG A 121 -4.23 -7.79 -19.36
C ARG A 121 -3.36 -6.54 -19.18
N LYS A 122 -3.88 -5.50 -18.53
CA LYS A 122 -3.11 -4.27 -18.26
C LYS A 122 -2.04 -4.48 -17.19
N LEU A 123 -2.35 -5.22 -16.13
CA LEU A 123 -1.39 -5.60 -15.10
C LEU A 123 -0.24 -6.43 -15.67
N GLN A 124 -0.56 -7.34 -16.60
CA GLN A 124 0.41 -8.24 -17.21
C GLN A 124 1.08 -7.69 -18.47
N LEU A 125 0.91 -6.41 -18.79
CA LEU A 125 1.48 -5.80 -20.00
C LEU A 125 3.01 -5.92 -20.04
N ASP A 126 3.66 -5.80 -18.88
CA ASP A 126 5.11 -5.87 -18.74
C ASP A 126 5.65 -7.29 -18.53
N ARG A 127 4.79 -8.28 -18.26
CA ARG A 127 5.21 -9.67 -18.01
C ARG A 127 6.11 -10.23 -19.13
N PRO A 128 5.75 -10.12 -20.43
CA PRO A 128 6.59 -10.69 -21.49
C PRO A 128 7.95 -9.98 -21.62
N ARG A 129 8.09 -8.76 -21.10
CA ARG A 129 9.39 -8.07 -21.01
C ARG A 129 10.23 -8.69 -19.91
N MET A 130 9.65 -8.84 -18.71
CA MET A 130 10.32 -9.44 -17.54
C MET A 130 10.72 -10.89 -17.78
N GLU A 131 9.87 -11.71 -18.40
CA GLU A 131 10.20 -13.11 -18.75
C GLU A 131 11.39 -13.20 -19.72
N ARG A 132 11.50 -12.26 -20.68
CA ARG A 132 12.65 -12.19 -21.58
C ARG A 132 13.92 -11.75 -20.86
N GLU A 133 13.80 -10.86 -19.87
CA GLU A 133 14.91 -10.40 -19.05
C GLU A 133 15.44 -11.53 -18.16
N ILE A 134 14.56 -12.27 -17.49
CA ILE A 134 14.89 -13.49 -16.73
C ILE A 134 15.64 -14.48 -17.63
N ALA A 135 15.10 -14.80 -18.81
CA ALA A 135 15.73 -15.74 -19.73
C ALA A 135 17.12 -15.26 -20.21
N GLY A 136 17.32 -13.94 -20.34
CA GLY A 136 18.62 -13.35 -20.66
C GLY A 136 19.62 -13.51 -19.51
N LEU A 137 19.20 -13.14 -18.29
CA LEU A 137 20.02 -13.25 -17.09
C LEU A 137 20.42 -14.71 -16.81
N GLU A 138 19.50 -15.67 -16.93
CA GLU A 138 19.79 -17.10 -16.77
C GLU A 138 20.81 -17.59 -17.81
N LYS A 139 20.73 -17.10 -19.05
CA LYS A 139 21.68 -17.43 -20.11
C LYS A 139 23.06 -16.90 -19.78
N ASP A 140 23.17 -15.64 -19.40
CA ASP A 140 24.44 -15.00 -19.04
C ASP A 140 25.09 -15.69 -17.83
N LEU A 141 24.27 -16.07 -16.85
CA LEU A 141 24.71 -16.78 -15.66
C LEU A 141 25.27 -18.17 -15.98
N LYS A 142 24.65 -18.87 -16.94
CA LYS A 142 25.14 -20.14 -17.46
C LYS A 142 26.49 -19.98 -18.18
N GLU A 143 26.65 -18.91 -18.95
CA GLU A 143 27.91 -18.59 -19.65
C GLU A 143 29.05 -18.27 -18.66
N VAL A 144 28.76 -17.46 -17.63
CA VAL A 144 29.73 -17.12 -16.57
C VAL A 144 30.16 -18.37 -15.80
N LYS A 145 29.23 -19.24 -15.42
CA LYS A 145 29.54 -20.51 -14.73
C LYS A 145 30.41 -21.42 -15.59
N ALA A 146 30.08 -21.60 -16.86
CA ALA A 146 30.88 -22.41 -17.77
C ALA A 146 32.30 -21.86 -17.94
N MET A 147 32.46 -20.53 -18.02
CA MET A 147 33.77 -19.91 -18.12
C MET A 147 34.57 -20.00 -16.82
N ALA A 148 33.92 -19.94 -15.66
CA ALA A 148 34.56 -20.15 -14.37
C ALA A 148 35.06 -21.59 -14.21
N ASP A 149 34.28 -22.60 -14.64
CA ASP A 149 34.67 -24.01 -14.61
C ASP A 149 35.93 -24.26 -15.46
N ILE A 150 35.97 -23.72 -16.68
CA ILE A 150 37.14 -23.82 -17.58
C ILE A 150 38.39 -23.22 -16.94
N LEU A 151 38.28 -22.03 -16.34
CA LEU A 151 39.41 -21.36 -15.69
C LEU A 151 39.88 -22.09 -14.43
N LEU A 152 38.97 -22.74 -13.71
CA LEU A 152 39.30 -23.56 -12.55
C LEU A 152 40.13 -24.79 -12.96
N ASP A 153 39.73 -25.47 -14.03
CA ASP A 153 40.44 -26.62 -14.60
C ASP A 153 41.87 -26.23 -15.07
N GLU A 154 42.01 -25.07 -15.72
CA GLU A 154 43.32 -24.52 -16.11
C GLU A 154 44.19 -24.17 -14.88
N LEU A 155 43.60 -23.62 -13.82
CA LEU A 155 44.35 -23.27 -12.60
C LEU A 155 44.96 -24.50 -11.91
N ILE A 156 44.23 -25.63 -11.92
CA ILE A 156 44.67 -26.91 -11.36
C ILE A 156 45.85 -27.48 -12.15
N SER A 157 45.84 -27.32 -13.47
CA SER A 157 46.82 -27.92 -14.39
C SER A 157 48.06 -27.05 -14.66
N MET A 158 48.05 -25.76 -14.31
CA MET A 158 49.22 -24.88 -14.45
C MET A 158 50.29 -25.11 -13.36
N ASP A 159 51.57 -24.97 -13.71
CA ASP A 159 52.68 -25.03 -12.74
C ASP A 159 53.24 -23.63 -12.38
N GLN A 160 53.14 -22.67 -13.29
CA GLN A 160 53.72 -21.33 -13.10
C GLN A 160 52.91 -20.42 -12.16
N GLN A 161 53.60 -19.88 -11.15
CA GLN A 161 53.02 -19.04 -10.09
C GLN A 161 52.44 -17.71 -10.60
N ALA A 162 53.02 -17.13 -11.65
CA ALA A 162 52.56 -15.87 -12.25
C ALA A 162 51.26 -16.03 -13.08
N GLY A 163 51.05 -17.17 -13.74
CA GLY A 163 49.78 -17.47 -14.41
C GLY A 163 48.64 -17.69 -13.41
N ARG A 164 48.94 -18.33 -12.27
CA ARG A 164 47.97 -18.61 -11.21
C ARG A 164 47.34 -17.35 -10.60
N SER A 165 48.10 -16.26 -10.44
CA SER A 165 47.56 -15.01 -9.89
C SER A 165 46.60 -14.31 -10.87
N LEU A 166 46.87 -14.35 -12.17
CA LEU A 166 46.00 -13.78 -13.20
C LEU A 166 44.67 -14.54 -13.31
N VAL A 167 44.72 -15.87 -13.33
CA VAL A 167 43.50 -16.72 -13.35
C VAL A 167 42.68 -16.53 -12.08
N LYS A 168 43.32 -16.42 -10.91
CA LYS A 168 42.64 -16.13 -9.64
C LYS A 168 41.91 -14.77 -9.67
N ASN A 169 42.54 -13.73 -10.22
CA ASN A 169 41.88 -12.43 -10.36
C ASN A 169 40.67 -12.53 -11.29
N LYS A 170 40.79 -13.24 -12.42
CA LYS A 170 39.68 -13.42 -13.35
C LYS A 170 38.53 -14.23 -12.74
N LEU A 171 38.82 -15.25 -11.93
CA LEU A 171 37.82 -16.00 -11.17
C LEU A 171 37.09 -15.13 -10.15
N ASN A 172 37.78 -14.20 -9.48
CA ASN A 172 37.13 -13.23 -8.60
C ASN A 172 36.19 -12.30 -9.38
N ASP A 173 36.62 -11.80 -10.54
CA ASP A 173 35.78 -10.94 -11.39
C ASP A 173 34.51 -11.70 -11.86
N LEU A 174 34.66 -12.97 -12.26
CA LEU A 174 33.53 -13.81 -12.64
C LEU A 174 32.62 -14.14 -11.45
N GLY A 175 33.19 -14.32 -10.26
CA GLY A 175 32.43 -14.48 -9.02
C GLY A 175 31.58 -13.25 -8.71
N GLN A 176 32.15 -12.05 -8.85
CA GLN A 176 31.40 -10.80 -8.69
C GLN A 176 30.31 -10.66 -9.74
N GLN A 177 30.63 -10.92 -11.02
CA GLN A 177 29.66 -10.89 -12.10
C GLN A 177 28.52 -11.90 -11.88
N GLN A 178 28.82 -13.09 -11.35
CA GLN A 178 27.79 -14.06 -11.00
C GLN A 178 26.88 -13.53 -9.89
N MET A 179 27.42 -12.94 -8.83
CA MET A 179 26.63 -12.36 -7.74
C MET A 179 25.71 -11.24 -8.24
N ASP A 180 26.21 -10.38 -9.14
CA ASP A 180 25.43 -9.28 -9.72
C ASP A 180 24.28 -9.83 -10.60
N LEU A 181 24.54 -10.88 -11.40
CA LEU A 181 23.52 -11.54 -12.22
C LEU A 181 22.48 -12.30 -11.38
N ASP A 182 22.91 -13.03 -10.35
CA ASP A 182 22.03 -13.72 -9.40
C ASP A 182 21.11 -12.70 -8.70
N HIS A 183 21.66 -11.55 -8.27
CA HIS A 183 20.88 -10.48 -7.65
C HIS A 183 19.85 -9.88 -8.61
N GLY A 184 20.25 -9.53 -9.84
CA GLY A 184 19.33 -9.00 -10.84
C GLY A 184 18.22 -10.01 -11.19
N LEU A 185 18.53 -11.30 -11.23
CA LEU A 185 17.53 -12.35 -11.45
C LEU A 185 16.51 -12.41 -10.31
N GLU A 186 16.98 -12.35 -9.07
CA GLU A 186 16.11 -12.30 -7.88
C GLU A 186 15.20 -11.07 -7.89
N GLU A 187 15.71 -9.89 -8.26
CA GLU A 187 14.93 -8.65 -8.34
C GLU A 187 13.79 -8.75 -9.35
N VAL A 188 14.08 -9.21 -10.57
CA VAL A 188 13.07 -9.32 -11.64
C VAL A 188 12.05 -10.43 -11.30
N GLN A 189 12.49 -11.53 -10.69
CA GLN A 189 11.59 -12.59 -10.25
C GLN A 189 10.64 -12.10 -9.14
N GLN A 190 11.13 -11.30 -8.19
CA GLN A 190 10.28 -10.70 -7.16
C GLN A 190 9.24 -9.73 -7.74
N GLU A 191 9.62 -8.97 -8.77
CA GLU A 191 8.68 -8.08 -9.47
C GLU A 191 7.59 -8.88 -10.21
N LEU A 192 7.97 -9.99 -10.86
CA LEU A 192 7.02 -10.88 -11.53
C LEU A 192 6.07 -11.58 -10.54
N ASP A 193 6.60 -12.09 -9.43
CA ASP A 193 5.82 -12.69 -8.34
C ASP A 193 4.83 -11.67 -7.75
N ARG A 194 5.23 -10.40 -7.65
CA ARG A 194 4.34 -9.33 -7.20
C ARG A 194 3.21 -9.09 -8.19
N LEU A 195 3.50 -9.05 -9.50
CA LEU A 195 2.47 -8.93 -10.54
C LEU A 195 1.49 -10.11 -10.50
N ASP A 196 1.98 -11.33 -10.24
CA ASP A 196 1.13 -12.51 -10.09
C ASP A 196 0.16 -12.39 -8.90
N ARG A 197 0.64 -11.87 -7.76
CA ARG A 197 -0.21 -11.62 -6.59
C ARG A 197 -1.24 -10.50 -6.80
N GLU A 198 -0.96 -9.56 -7.70
CA GLU A 198 -1.87 -8.47 -8.04
C GLU A 198 -2.94 -8.89 -9.06
N THR A 199 -2.86 -10.10 -9.63
CA THR A 199 -3.91 -10.62 -10.53
C THR A 199 -5.24 -10.74 -9.81
N VAL A 200 -6.30 -10.38 -10.53
CA VAL A 200 -7.65 -10.25 -10.00
C VAL A 200 -8.50 -11.40 -10.52
N ASP A 201 -9.07 -12.18 -9.61
CA ASP A 201 -10.02 -13.24 -9.92
C ASP A 201 -11.46 -12.71 -9.99
N SER A 202 -12.19 -13.10 -11.04
CA SER A 202 -13.58 -12.70 -11.27
C SER A 202 -14.51 -13.17 -10.15
N GLU A 203 -14.32 -14.40 -9.67
CA GLU A 203 -15.12 -14.95 -8.56
C GLU A 203 -14.90 -14.16 -7.26
N LEU A 204 -13.64 -13.80 -6.97
CA LEU A 204 -13.29 -12.99 -5.81
C LEU A 204 -13.89 -11.57 -5.91
N VAL A 205 -13.83 -10.94 -7.08
CA VAL A 205 -14.43 -9.62 -7.31
C VAL A 205 -15.94 -9.69 -7.14
N GLN A 206 -16.59 -10.72 -7.69
CA GLN A 206 -18.02 -10.90 -7.54
C GLN A 206 -18.42 -11.06 -6.07
N ALA A 207 -17.72 -11.93 -5.33
CA ALA A 207 -17.96 -12.14 -3.91
C ALA A 207 -17.76 -10.84 -3.09
N ALA A 208 -16.70 -10.08 -3.39
CA ALA A 208 -16.43 -8.80 -2.74
C ALA A 208 -17.55 -7.79 -3.03
N LEU A 209 -17.93 -7.60 -4.29
CA LEU A 209 -19.01 -6.69 -4.68
C LEU A 209 -20.36 -7.08 -4.08
N GLY A 210 -20.63 -8.38 -3.91
CA GLY A 210 -21.82 -8.88 -3.22
C GLY A 210 -21.90 -8.45 -1.75
N GLN A 211 -20.76 -8.35 -1.07
CA GLN A 211 -20.68 -7.94 0.34
C GLN A 211 -20.58 -6.42 0.54
N VAL A 212 -20.24 -5.67 -0.52
CA VAL A 212 -19.97 -4.22 -0.42
C VAL A 212 -21.14 -3.45 0.19
N LYS A 213 -22.40 -3.76 -0.14
CA LYS A 213 -23.55 -3.04 0.40
C LYS A 213 -23.72 -3.25 1.91
N GLU A 214 -23.50 -4.47 2.39
CA GLU A 214 -23.57 -4.79 3.82
C GLU A 214 -22.44 -4.12 4.59
N LEU A 215 -21.21 -4.22 4.08
CA LEU A 215 -20.04 -3.58 4.67
C LEU A 215 -20.19 -2.05 4.70
N PHE A 216 -20.69 -1.46 3.60
CA PHE A 216 -20.92 -0.03 3.53
C PHE A 216 -22.05 0.42 4.46
N GLY A 217 -23.10 -0.40 4.61
CA GLY A 217 -24.16 -0.16 5.59
C GLY A 217 -23.64 -0.12 7.03
N ALA A 218 -22.66 -0.96 7.37
CA ALA A 218 -22.03 -0.99 8.70
C ALA A 218 -21.13 0.25 8.98
N LEU A 219 -20.76 1.02 7.95
CA LEU A 219 -20.00 2.27 8.07
C LEU A 219 -20.90 3.49 8.32
N LYS A 220 -22.22 3.37 8.10
CA LYS A 220 -23.17 4.47 8.36
C LYS A 220 -23.25 4.69 9.88
N PRO A 221 -23.20 5.94 10.34
CA PRO A 221 -23.06 6.27 11.76
C PRO A 221 -24.36 6.15 12.57
#